data_AF-A0A7C1HBC9-F1
#
_entry.id   AF-A0A7C1HBC9-F1
#
_cell.length_a   1.000
_cell.length_b   1.000
_cell.length_c   1.000
_cell.angle_alpha   90.00
_cell.angle_beta   90.00
_cell.angle_gamma   90.00
#
_symmetry.space_group_name_H-M   'P 1'
#
loop_
_entity.id
_entity.type
_entity.pdbx_description
1 polymer ?
#
loop_
_entity_poly.entity_id
_entity_poly.type
_entity_poly.pdbx_seq_one_letter_code
_entity_poly.pdbx_strand_id
1 'polypeptide(L)'
;MRHYRLLFVLLALLVLPGCAQMVALQSDPLVNIDDYAQQGEYGRALDTIEAVRPSHPDYERARARLLPVSRAADAYAERVIENAQALMGKGEWQPALDAYDEGLRRYRQSRRLAESREAFLAAREAHLADLDTQLLINRAEYLLADAPLYARIEQTIPKSYRARRDNQRHQQAIEDTAARLYTRGMDAMAQKRPELAEQCLSLAHTLAPNDEREQALEQARRFQVSLDAQAREERARRIERQRSARITALMENYRTAMAGQDLLRARAALDEAARLQPGHRDVNAARGELEAAIDRYVSSEIERGRRAYTLGNIEEALEIWQPLQRYSPDNRQLNEHIERATRVLENVREIEQRQPSVTLP
;
A
#
# COMPACT_ATOMS: atom_id res chain seq x y z
N MET A 1 -23.73 42.78 68.38
CA MET A 1 -24.71 42.39 67.33
C MET A 1 -24.10 42.04 65.96
N ARG A 2 -22.92 42.56 65.57
CA ARG A 2 -22.25 42.18 64.30
C ARG A 2 -21.69 40.75 64.28
N HIS A 3 -21.24 40.23 65.42
CA HIS A 3 -20.67 38.88 65.51
C HIS A 3 -21.71 37.75 65.42
N TYR A 4 -22.96 38.00 65.86
CA TYR A 4 -24.05 37.02 65.70
C TYR A 4 -24.53 36.89 64.25
N ARG A 5 -24.44 37.96 63.44
CA ARG A 5 -24.75 37.89 62.00
C ARG A 5 -23.69 37.13 61.20
N LEU A 6 -22.42 37.25 61.58
CA LEU A 6 -21.32 36.51 60.95
C LEU A 6 -21.34 35.02 61.31
N LEU A 7 -21.73 34.68 62.56
CA LEU A 7 -21.89 33.29 62.98
C LEU A 7 -23.05 32.58 62.26
N PHE A 8 -24.15 33.30 61.98
CA PHE A 8 -25.30 32.75 61.27
C PHE A 8 -25.05 32.52 59.77
N VAL A 9 -24.24 33.38 59.13
CA VAL A 9 -23.84 33.21 57.71
C VAL A 9 -22.83 32.06 57.56
N LEU A 10 -21.92 31.87 58.52
CA LEU A 10 -20.96 30.76 58.48
C LEU A 10 -21.62 29.39 58.75
N LEU A 11 -22.68 29.35 59.56
CA LEU A 11 -23.46 28.13 59.81
C LEU A 11 -24.33 27.74 58.59
N ALA A 12 -24.85 28.71 57.84
CA ALA A 12 -25.65 28.47 56.63
C ALA A 12 -24.82 27.93 55.44
N LEU A 13 -23.52 28.25 55.38
CA LEU A 13 -22.59 27.75 54.34
C LEU A 13 -22.16 26.30 54.54
N LEU A 14 -22.34 25.73 55.73
CA LEU A 14 -21.97 24.34 56.06
C LEU A 14 -23.06 23.31 55.74
N VAL A 15 -24.28 23.73 55.42
CA VAL A 15 -25.40 22.81 55.14
C VAL A 15 -25.62 22.59 53.63
N LEU A 16 -24.96 23.35 52.77
CA LEU A 16 -25.12 23.25 51.30
C LEU A 16 -24.29 22.19 50.55
N PRO A 17 -23.23 21.52 51.07
CA PRO A 17 -22.56 20.47 50.30
C PRO A 17 -23.29 19.11 50.36
N GLY A 18 -24.37 18.98 51.14
CA GLY A 18 -25.06 17.69 51.35
C GLY A 18 -25.95 17.21 50.20
N CYS A 19 -26.40 18.10 49.29
CA CYS A 19 -27.35 17.72 48.24
C CYS A 19 -26.70 17.25 46.92
N ALA A 20 -25.41 17.52 46.69
CA ALA A 20 -24.71 17.01 45.50
C ALA A 20 -24.31 15.53 45.63
N GLN A 21 -24.15 15.02 46.85
CA GLN A 21 -23.72 13.65 47.12
C GLN A 21 -24.89 12.64 47.22
N MET A 22 -26.14 13.09 47.46
CA MET A 22 -27.32 12.21 47.47
C MET A 22 -27.84 11.84 46.08
N VAL A 23 -27.64 12.67 45.06
CA VAL A 23 -28.06 12.37 43.68
C VAL A 23 -27.25 11.21 43.09
N ALA A 24 -26.00 11.02 43.54
CA ALA A 24 -25.13 9.92 43.11
C ALA A 24 -25.52 8.54 43.69
N LEU A 25 -26.38 8.47 44.72
CA LEU A 25 -26.84 7.21 45.32
C LEU A 25 -28.25 6.78 44.89
N GLN A 26 -28.95 7.58 44.07
CA GLN A 26 -30.32 7.28 43.61
C GLN A 26 -30.47 7.09 42.10
N SER A 27 -29.43 7.34 41.30
CA SER A 27 -29.51 7.15 39.85
C SER A 27 -29.28 5.68 39.47
N ASP A 28 -30.24 5.07 38.77
CA ASP A 28 -30.15 3.73 38.20
C ASP A 28 -28.87 3.60 37.32
N PRO A 29 -27.95 2.66 37.63
CA PRO A 29 -26.74 2.44 36.86
C PRO A 29 -26.99 2.25 35.36
N LEU A 30 -28.13 1.66 34.98
CA LEU A 30 -28.49 1.42 33.58
C LEU A 30 -28.82 2.73 32.84
N VAL A 31 -29.50 3.68 33.50
CA VAL A 31 -29.80 5.00 32.93
C VAL A 31 -28.50 5.78 32.69
N ASN A 32 -27.58 5.73 33.65
CA ASN A 32 -26.28 6.40 33.52
C ASN A 32 -25.43 5.81 32.37
N ILE A 33 -25.44 4.49 32.17
CA ILE A 33 -24.70 3.85 31.06
C ILE A 33 -25.22 4.32 29.71
N ASP A 34 -26.54 4.30 29.51
CA ASP A 34 -27.17 4.69 28.25
C ASP A 34 -26.98 6.21 27.99
N ASP A 35 -27.08 7.06 29.02
CA ASP A 35 -26.84 8.50 28.93
C ASP A 35 -25.38 8.82 28.55
N TYR A 36 -24.40 8.19 29.19
CA TYR A 36 -22.99 8.37 28.84
C TYR A 36 -22.70 7.91 27.42
N ALA A 37 -23.25 6.78 27.00
CA ALA A 37 -23.08 6.27 25.63
C ALA A 37 -23.71 7.22 24.58
N GLN A 38 -24.86 7.82 24.87
CA GLN A 38 -25.51 8.80 23.98
C GLN A 38 -24.74 10.13 23.89
N GLN A 39 -24.14 10.57 24.99
CA GLN A 39 -23.30 11.78 25.02
C GLN A 39 -21.90 11.56 24.41
N GLY A 40 -21.57 10.31 24.05
CA GLY A 40 -20.26 9.92 23.52
C GLY A 40 -19.17 9.80 24.59
N GLU A 41 -19.53 9.78 25.87
CA GLU A 41 -18.64 9.59 27.02
C GLU A 41 -18.36 8.10 27.26
N TYR A 42 -17.83 7.42 26.24
CA TYR A 42 -17.66 5.96 26.23
C TYR A 42 -16.77 5.44 27.35
N GLY A 43 -15.75 6.19 27.76
CA GLY A 43 -14.91 5.84 28.91
C GLY A 43 -15.72 5.73 30.19
N ARG A 44 -16.60 6.72 30.45
CA ARG A 44 -17.48 6.71 31.64
C ARG A 44 -18.52 5.61 31.56
N ALA A 45 -19.09 5.36 30.37
CA ALA A 45 -20.04 4.27 30.17
C ALA A 45 -19.41 2.91 30.48
N LEU A 46 -18.21 2.64 29.97
CA LEU A 46 -17.48 1.39 30.19
C LEU A 46 -17.01 1.25 31.66
N ASP A 47 -16.45 2.31 32.25
CA ASP A 47 -16.09 2.34 33.69
C ASP A 47 -17.31 2.02 34.57
N THR A 48 -18.48 2.55 34.22
CA THR A 48 -19.73 2.31 34.96
C THR A 48 -20.17 0.85 34.84
N ILE A 49 -20.10 0.25 33.64
CA ILE A 49 -20.39 -1.18 33.44
C ILE A 49 -19.46 -2.06 34.27
N GLU A 50 -18.15 -1.74 34.30
CA GLU A 50 -17.15 -2.51 35.05
C GLU A 50 -17.31 -2.38 36.58
N ALA A 51 -17.78 -1.23 37.06
CA ALA A 51 -18.00 -0.98 38.48
C ALA A 51 -19.20 -1.75 39.09
N VAL A 52 -20.16 -2.20 38.27
CA VAL A 52 -21.32 -2.97 38.74
C VAL A 52 -20.88 -4.37 39.19
N ARG A 53 -21.03 -4.66 40.49
CA ARG A 53 -20.61 -5.94 41.09
C ARG A 53 -21.54 -7.09 40.71
N PRO A 54 -21.05 -8.35 40.64
CA PRO A 54 -21.87 -9.54 40.38
C PRO A 54 -23.07 -9.74 41.32
N SER A 55 -23.00 -9.21 42.54
CA SER A 55 -24.08 -9.29 43.52
C SER A 55 -25.18 -8.23 43.34
N HIS A 56 -25.04 -7.32 42.38
CA HIS A 56 -26.02 -6.25 42.12
C HIS A 56 -27.21 -6.77 41.29
N PRO A 57 -28.47 -6.39 41.57
CA PRO A 57 -29.63 -6.83 40.80
C PRO A 57 -29.54 -6.56 39.29
N ASP A 58 -28.83 -5.50 38.92
CA ASP A 58 -28.67 -5.07 37.52
C ASP A 58 -27.41 -5.58 36.83
N TYR A 59 -26.64 -6.48 37.47
CA TYR A 59 -25.37 -6.96 36.92
C TYR A 59 -25.49 -7.54 35.50
N GLU A 60 -26.43 -8.47 35.29
CA GLU A 60 -26.65 -9.09 33.97
C GLU A 60 -27.09 -8.07 32.91
N ARG A 61 -27.93 -7.10 33.31
CA ARG A 61 -28.40 -6.03 32.43
C ARG A 61 -27.27 -5.08 32.04
N ALA A 62 -26.40 -4.71 32.99
CA ALA A 62 -25.22 -3.88 32.73
C ALA A 62 -24.20 -4.62 31.85
N ARG A 63 -23.95 -5.92 32.11
CA ARG A 63 -23.07 -6.76 31.29
C ARG A 63 -23.56 -6.91 29.86
N ALA A 64 -24.87 -7.02 29.64
CA ALA A 64 -25.45 -7.06 28.29
C ALA A 64 -25.19 -5.78 27.48
N ARG A 65 -24.93 -4.63 28.14
CA ARG A 65 -24.58 -3.35 27.48
C ARG A 65 -23.12 -3.24 27.07
N LEU A 66 -22.24 -4.11 27.57
CA LEU A 66 -20.80 -4.04 27.29
C LEU A 66 -20.53 -4.08 25.78
N LEU A 67 -21.01 -5.13 25.09
CA LEU A 67 -20.75 -5.31 23.67
C LEU A 67 -21.26 -4.15 22.78
N PRO A 68 -22.52 -3.68 22.90
CA PRO A 68 -22.99 -2.56 22.08
C PRO A 68 -22.27 -1.24 22.40
N VAL A 69 -21.97 -0.95 23.67
CA VAL A 69 -21.21 0.25 24.06
C VAL A 69 -19.78 0.20 23.53
N SER A 70 -19.09 -0.95 23.65
CA SER A 70 -17.74 -1.12 23.09
C SER A 70 -17.72 -0.95 21.57
N ARG A 71 -18.69 -1.51 20.84
CA ARG A 71 -18.80 -1.32 19.37
C ARG A 71 -19.00 0.15 18.99
N ALA A 72 -19.85 0.86 19.73
CA ALA A 72 -20.06 2.29 19.51
C ALA A 72 -18.80 3.11 19.84
N ALA A 73 -18.08 2.75 20.91
CA ALA A 73 -16.83 3.37 21.30
C ALA A 73 -15.72 3.16 20.24
N ASP A 74 -15.63 1.96 19.66
CA ASP A 74 -14.68 1.64 18.59
C ASP A 74 -15.00 2.40 17.30
N ALA A 75 -16.29 2.51 16.94
CA ALA A 75 -16.71 3.33 15.80
C ALA A 75 -16.50 4.83 16.03
N TYR A 76 -16.59 5.29 17.28
CA TYR A 76 -16.20 6.65 17.64
C TYR A 76 -14.69 6.87 17.50
N ALA A 77 -13.88 5.96 18.05
CA ALA A 77 -12.43 6.00 17.91
C ALA A 77 -12.00 6.08 16.45
N GLU A 78 -12.64 5.29 15.57
CA GLU A 78 -12.31 5.32 14.14
C GLU A 78 -12.59 6.68 13.49
N ARG A 79 -13.76 7.26 13.76
CA ARG A 79 -14.10 8.59 13.23
C ARG A 79 -13.13 9.67 13.73
N VAL A 80 -12.69 9.60 14.98
CA VAL A 80 -11.68 10.52 15.51
C VAL A 80 -10.35 10.37 14.75
N ILE A 81 -9.91 9.13 14.50
CA ILE A 81 -8.67 8.85 13.77
C ILE A 81 -8.77 9.36 12.33
N GLU A 82 -9.85 9.05 11.63
CA GLU A 82 -10.08 9.50 10.24
C GLU A 82 -10.12 11.03 10.14
N ASN A 83 -10.81 11.70 11.07
CA ASN A 83 -10.86 13.15 11.11
C ASN A 83 -9.47 13.76 11.37
N ALA A 84 -8.74 13.24 12.36
CA ALA A 84 -7.39 13.71 12.66
C ALA A 84 -6.44 13.51 11.47
N GLN A 85 -6.52 12.37 10.77
CA GLN A 85 -5.76 12.12 9.54
C GLN A 85 -6.14 13.07 8.39
N ALA A 86 -7.42 13.40 8.24
CA ALA A 86 -7.86 14.39 7.26
C ALA A 86 -7.33 15.80 7.57
N LEU A 87 -7.28 16.19 8.85
CA LEU A 87 -6.67 17.45 9.30
C LEU A 87 -5.16 17.46 9.06
N MET A 88 -4.46 16.36 9.36
CA MET A 88 -3.04 16.19 9.01
C MET A 88 -2.79 16.38 7.52
N GLY A 89 -3.61 15.76 6.66
CA GLY A 89 -3.49 15.87 5.20
C GLY A 89 -3.62 17.30 4.67
N LYS A 90 -4.24 18.19 5.44
CA LYS A 90 -4.35 19.64 5.15
C LYS A 90 -3.23 20.48 5.77
N GLY A 91 -2.34 19.88 6.56
CA GLY A 91 -1.33 20.58 7.35
C GLY A 91 -1.87 21.20 8.65
N GLU A 92 -3.09 20.87 9.05
CA GLU A 92 -3.73 21.37 10.27
C GLU A 92 -3.33 20.51 11.49
N TRP A 93 -2.04 20.58 11.85
CA TRP A 93 -1.46 19.74 12.91
C TRP A 93 -2.07 19.99 14.30
N GLN A 94 -2.34 21.25 14.68
CA GLN A 94 -2.90 21.53 16.00
C GLN A 94 -4.36 21.05 16.14
N PRO A 95 -5.28 21.36 15.19
CA PRO A 95 -6.62 20.78 15.21
C PRO A 95 -6.64 19.24 15.24
N ALA A 96 -5.71 18.57 14.54
CA ALA A 96 -5.59 17.12 14.58
C ALA A 96 -5.24 16.59 15.99
N LEU A 97 -4.30 17.26 16.68
CA LEU A 97 -3.95 16.92 18.06
C LEU A 97 -5.13 17.14 19.01
N ASP A 98 -5.84 18.27 18.87
CA ASP A 98 -7.01 18.58 19.68
C ASP A 98 -8.12 17.51 19.50
N ALA A 99 -8.29 16.99 18.28
CA ALA A 99 -9.22 15.88 18.01
C ALA A 99 -8.83 14.59 18.74
N TYR A 100 -7.53 14.24 18.76
CA TYR A 100 -7.05 13.08 19.53
C TYR A 100 -7.20 13.27 21.03
N ASP A 101 -6.87 14.45 21.56
CA ASP A 101 -6.95 14.76 22.99
C ASP A 101 -8.41 14.74 23.48
N GLU A 102 -9.35 15.28 22.70
CA GLU A 102 -10.78 15.16 22.97
C GLU A 102 -11.28 13.72 22.84
N GLY A 103 -10.82 13.01 21.80
CA GLY A 103 -11.07 11.58 21.60
C GLY A 103 -10.74 10.73 22.82
N LEU A 104 -9.51 10.89 23.33
CA LEU A 104 -9.01 10.19 24.52
C LEU A 104 -9.64 10.68 25.83
N ARG A 105 -10.12 11.93 25.90
CA ARG A 105 -10.90 12.38 27.06
C ARG A 105 -12.20 11.60 27.18
N ARG A 106 -12.90 11.42 26.05
CA ARG A 106 -14.19 10.72 25.97
C ARG A 106 -14.08 9.21 25.97
N TYR A 107 -12.98 8.65 25.47
CA TYR A 107 -12.72 7.21 25.43
C TYR A 107 -11.27 6.89 25.85
N ARG A 108 -10.96 7.15 27.13
CA ARG A 108 -9.61 7.01 27.71
C ARG A 108 -8.99 5.62 27.56
N GLN A 109 -9.82 4.59 27.63
CA GLN A 109 -9.38 3.20 27.58
C GLN A 109 -9.01 2.74 26.14
N SER A 110 -9.26 3.57 25.12
CA SER A 110 -9.00 3.22 23.74
C SER A 110 -7.52 3.13 23.43
N ARG A 111 -7.01 1.89 23.43
CA ARG A 111 -5.66 1.58 22.98
C ARG A 111 -5.41 2.07 21.55
N ARG A 112 -6.40 1.91 20.66
CA ARG A 112 -6.31 2.33 19.26
C ARG A 112 -6.12 3.84 19.10
N LEU A 113 -6.86 4.65 19.87
CA LEU A 113 -6.68 6.11 19.87
C LEU A 113 -5.31 6.51 20.43
N ALA A 114 -4.88 5.87 21.52
CA ALA A 114 -3.58 6.18 22.13
C ALA A 114 -2.43 5.87 21.17
N GLU A 115 -2.42 4.68 20.55
CA GLU A 115 -1.41 4.29 19.56
C GLU A 115 -1.45 5.21 18.32
N SER A 116 -2.64 5.57 17.84
CA SER A 116 -2.78 6.48 16.70
C SER A 116 -2.27 7.90 17.00
N ARG A 117 -2.51 8.39 18.23
CA ARG A 117 -2.00 9.69 18.67
C ARG A 117 -0.48 9.70 18.80
N GLU A 118 0.12 8.64 19.33
CA GLU A 118 1.59 8.52 19.40
C GLU A 118 2.20 8.49 17.99
N ALA A 119 1.62 7.73 17.06
CA ALA A 119 2.03 7.73 15.66
C ALA A 119 1.89 9.12 15.02
N PHE A 120 0.81 9.85 15.32
CA PHE A 120 0.60 11.23 14.90
C PHE A 120 1.71 12.17 15.43
N LEU A 121 2.05 12.09 16.71
CA LEU A 121 3.09 12.93 17.31
C LEU A 121 4.46 12.65 16.69
N ALA A 122 4.79 11.38 16.47
CA ALA A 122 6.01 11.00 15.78
C ALA A 122 6.05 11.55 14.33
N ALA A 123 4.93 11.49 13.60
CA ALA A 123 4.83 12.06 12.25
C ALA A 123 4.98 13.59 12.25
N ARG A 124 4.38 14.29 13.22
CA ARG A 124 4.52 15.74 13.37
C ARG A 124 5.96 16.14 13.67
N GLU A 125 6.63 15.43 14.57
CA GLU A 125 8.04 15.67 14.91
C GLU A 125 8.95 15.46 13.69
N ALA A 126 8.71 14.38 12.93
CA ALA A 126 9.44 14.13 11.68
C ALA A 126 9.22 15.26 10.66
N HIS A 127 8.00 15.77 10.53
CA HIS A 127 7.69 16.88 9.64
C HIS A 127 8.39 18.18 10.07
N LEU A 128 8.41 18.50 11.37
CA LEU A 128 9.15 19.64 11.90
C LEU A 128 10.65 19.51 11.62
N ALA A 129 11.23 18.34 11.85
CA ALA A 129 12.64 18.08 11.56
C ALA A 129 12.95 18.27 10.06
N ASP A 130 12.04 17.88 9.15
CA ASP A 130 12.20 18.10 7.71
C ASP A 130 12.16 19.60 7.36
N LEU A 131 11.26 20.38 7.96
CA LEU A 131 11.21 21.84 7.78
C LEU A 131 12.48 22.53 8.30
N ASP A 132 12.95 22.15 9.49
CA ASP A 132 14.18 22.67 10.07
C ASP A 132 15.40 22.36 9.19
N THR A 133 15.38 21.20 8.53
CA THR A 133 16.43 20.80 7.59
C THR A 133 16.41 21.69 6.34
N GLN A 134 15.24 21.99 5.80
CA GLN A 134 15.11 22.90 4.67
C GLN A 134 15.57 24.31 5.02
N LEU A 135 15.21 24.81 6.21
CA LEU A 135 15.70 26.10 6.70
C LEU A 135 17.23 26.11 6.83
N LEU A 136 17.82 25.01 7.30
CA LEU A 136 19.27 24.88 7.44
C LEU A 136 19.98 24.84 6.08
N ILE A 137 19.43 24.13 5.10
CA ILE A 137 19.95 24.09 3.72
C ILE A 137 19.86 25.48 3.08
N ASN A 138 18.71 26.14 3.14
CA ASN A 138 18.54 27.49 2.60
C ASN A 138 19.50 28.49 3.26
N ARG A 139 19.72 28.34 4.58
CA ARG A 139 20.69 29.16 5.31
C ARG A 139 22.11 28.94 4.80
N ALA A 140 22.50 27.69 4.55
CA ALA A 140 23.82 27.35 4.02
C ALA A 140 24.05 27.96 2.63
N GLU A 141 23.08 27.81 1.73
CA GLU A 141 23.15 28.38 0.38
C GLU A 141 23.29 29.92 0.41
N TYR A 142 22.51 30.58 1.26
CA TYR A 142 22.63 32.02 1.49
C TYR A 142 24.02 32.42 2.03
N LEU A 143 24.54 31.68 3.02
CA LEU A 143 25.85 31.97 3.61
C LEU A 143 26.99 31.82 2.59
N LEU A 144 26.92 30.81 1.72
CA LEU A 144 27.87 30.59 0.63
C LEU A 144 27.84 31.73 -0.39
N ALA A 145 26.63 32.17 -0.79
CA ALA A 145 26.46 33.23 -1.77
C ALA A 145 27.02 34.58 -1.29
N ASP A 146 26.83 34.90 -0.01
CA ASP A 146 27.21 36.20 0.56
C ASP A 146 28.68 36.29 1.01
N ALA A 147 29.36 35.17 1.24
CA ALA A 147 30.72 35.16 1.77
C ALA A 147 31.72 36.04 0.98
N PRO A 148 31.73 36.04 -0.37
CA PRO A 148 32.61 36.92 -1.14
C PRO A 148 32.33 38.42 -0.93
N LEU A 149 31.08 38.79 -0.64
CA LEU A 149 30.68 40.18 -0.43
C LEU A 149 31.21 40.70 0.91
N TYR A 150 31.05 39.95 1.99
CA TYR A 150 31.59 40.30 3.31
C TYR A 150 33.12 40.45 3.27
N ALA A 151 33.81 39.51 2.62
CA ALA A 151 35.26 39.58 2.43
C ALA A 151 35.69 40.83 1.65
N ARG A 152 34.98 41.18 0.57
CA ARG A 152 35.28 42.37 -0.24
C ARG A 152 35.02 43.68 0.51
N ILE A 153 33.96 43.75 1.31
CA ILE A 153 33.66 44.92 2.15
C ILE A 153 34.78 45.16 3.16
N GLU A 154 35.26 44.10 3.84
CA GLU A 154 36.40 44.19 4.76
C GLU A 154 37.68 44.63 4.04
N GLN A 155 37.99 44.05 2.88
CA GLN A 155 39.17 44.41 2.08
C GLN A 155 39.14 45.87 1.61
N THR A 156 37.95 46.39 1.27
CA THR A 156 37.78 47.78 0.79
C THR A 156 38.00 48.78 1.93
N ILE A 157 37.62 48.43 3.16
CA ILE A 157 37.71 49.32 4.32
C ILE A 157 38.32 48.59 5.52
N PRO A 158 39.62 48.23 5.49
CA PRO A 158 40.23 47.30 6.45
C PRO A 158 40.32 47.85 7.88
N LYS A 159 40.27 49.19 8.03
CA LYS A 159 40.26 49.85 9.35
C LYS A 159 38.85 49.93 9.96
N SER A 160 37.80 49.61 9.20
CA SER A 160 36.42 49.62 9.72
C SER A 160 36.21 48.48 10.70
N TYR A 161 35.99 48.81 11.97
CA TYR A 161 35.63 47.82 12.99
C TYR A 161 34.34 47.07 12.63
N ARG A 162 33.34 47.77 12.07
CA ARG A 162 32.07 47.18 11.66
C ARG A 162 32.27 46.12 10.57
N ALA A 163 33.02 46.44 9.51
CA ALA A 163 33.25 45.50 8.40
C ALA A 163 33.92 44.20 8.87
N ARG A 164 34.96 44.31 9.71
CA ARG A 164 35.65 43.15 10.30
C ARG A 164 34.72 42.32 11.19
N ARG A 165 33.94 42.99 12.06
CA ARG A 165 32.99 42.31 12.94
C ARG A 165 31.89 41.58 12.17
N ASP A 166 31.37 42.22 11.13
CA ASP A 166 30.30 41.64 10.30
C ASP A 166 30.83 40.43 9.52
N ASN A 167 32.02 40.50 8.93
CA ASN A 167 32.67 39.35 8.29
C ASN A 167 32.98 38.21 9.28
N GLN A 168 33.48 38.53 10.49
CA GLN A 168 33.72 37.52 11.52
C GLN A 168 32.43 36.81 11.96
N ARG A 169 31.32 37.55 12.13
CA ARG A 169 30.01 36.98 12.44
C ARG A 169 29.49 36.09 11.32
N HIS A 170 29.70 36.48 10.07
CA HIS A 170 29.36 35.67 8.90
C HIS A 170 30.16 34.36 8.91
N GLN A 171 31.46 34.42 9.18
CA GLN A 171 32.31 33.23 9.27
C GLN A 171 31.90 32.30 10.43
N GLN A 172 31.53 32.85 11.59
CA GLN A 172 30.98 32.06 12.69
C GLN A 172 29.68 31.36 12.28
N ALA A 173 28.78 32.07 11.59
CA ALA A 173 27.53 31.48 11.11
C ALA A 173 27.78 30.36 10.07
N ILE A 174 28.81 30.48 9.24
CA ILE A 174 29.26 29.42 8.31
C ILE A 174 29.64 28.16 9.09
N GLU A 175 30.53 28.28 10.09
CA GLU A 175 31.00 27.14 10.88
C GLU A 175 29.86 26.48 11.68
N ASP A 176 29.01 27.28 12.33
CA ASP A 176 27.86 26.77 13.10
C ASP A 176 26.87 26.03 12.19
N THR A 177 26.60 26.58 10.99
CA THR A 177 25.72 25.96 10.00
C THR A 177 26.32 24.67 9.46
N ALA A 178 27.63 24.66 9.17
CA ALA A 178 28.34 23.46 8.73
C ALA A 178 28.32 22.34 9.78
N ALA A 179 28.51 22.67 11.06
CA ALA A 179 28.42 21.70 12.15
C ALA A 179 27.01 21.10 12.28
N ARG A 180 25.97 21.93 12.21
CA ARG A 180 24.57 21.46 12.25
C ARG A 180 24.22 20.58 11.06
N LEU A 181 24.67 20.95 9.85
CA LEU A 181 24.47 20.14 8.65
C LEU A 181 25.21 18.82 8.74
N TYR A 182 26.43 18.81 9.29
CA TYR A 182 27.16 17.58 9.52
C TYR A 182 26.39 16.62 10.42
N THR A 183 25.94 17.08 11.60
CA THR A 183 25.10 16.27 12.49
C THR A 183 23.85 15.76 11.78
N ARG A 184 23.14 16.63 11.05
CA ARG A 184 21.93 16.24 10.33
C ARG A 184 22.19 15.20 9.24
N GLY A 185 23.33 15.30 8.55
CA GLY A 185 23.77 14.33 7.56
C GLY A 185 24.11 12.97 8.16
N MET A 186 24.77 12.96 9.32
CA MET A 186 25.04 11.72 10.07
C MET A 186 23.75 11.05 10.56
N ASP A 187 22.79 11.83 11.08
CA ASP A 187 21.47 11.33 11.46
C ASP A 187 20.71 10.75 10.26
N ALA A 188 20.80 11.41 9.10
CA ALA A 188 20.20 10.92 7.86
C ALA A 188 20.82 9.59 7.40
N MET A 189 22.14 9.39 7.57
CA MET A 189 22.76 8.09 7.33
C MET A 189 22.21 7.01 8.26
N ALA A 190 22.10 7.30 9.57
CA ALA A 190 21.55 6.36 10.55
C ALA A 190 20.09 5.99 10.24
N GLN A 191 19.32 6.95 9.71
CA GLN A 191 17.92 6.77 9.30
C GLN A 191 17.76 6.17 7.89
N LYS A 192 18.86 5.78 7.22
CA LYS A 192 18.85 5.26 5.84
C LYS A 192 18.19 6.20 4.83
N ARG A 193 18.44 7.51 4.96
CA ARG A 193 18.02 8.56 4.03
C ARG A 193 19.27 9.07 3.26
N PRO A 194 19.81 8.28 2.31
CA PRO A 194 21.13 8.54 1.73
C PRO A 194 21.20 9.85 0.95
N GLU A 195 20.14 10.26 0.25
CA GLU A 195 20.10 11.51 -0.51
C GLU A 195 20.20 12.73 0.42
N LEU A 196 19.46 12.70 1.53
CA LEU A 196 19.49 13.78 2.52
C LEU A 196 20.84 13.82 3.22
N ALA A 197 21.43 12.66 3.51
CA ALA A 197 22.76 12.56 4.09
C ALA A 197 23.81 13.19 3.17
N GLU A 198 23.82 12.81 1.89
CA GLU A 198 24.74 13.37 0.91
C GLU A 198 24.56 14.89 0.78
N GLN A 199 23.32 15.38 0.65
CA GLN A 199 23.04 16.80 0.52
C GLN A 199 23.55 17.60 1.73
N CYS A 200 23.24 17.15 2.94
CA CYS A 200 23.68 17.82 4.16
C CYS A 200 25.20 17.81 4.31
N LEU A 201 25.85 16.65 4.10
CA LEU A 201 27.30 16.52 4.25
C LEU A 201 28.08 17.27 3.16
N SER A 202 27.54 17.31 1.94
CA SER A 202 28.10 18.10 0.84
C SER A 202 28.09 19.60 1.16
N LEU A 203 26.96 20.12 1.65
CA LEU A 203 26.86 21.52 2.08
C LEU A 203 27.74 21.81 3.30
N ALA A 204 27.82 20.91 4.27
CA ALA A 204 28.70 21.05 5.43
C ALA A 204 30.17 21.17 5.01
N HIS A 205 30.63 20.27 4.13
CA HIS A 205 31.98 20.31 3.58
C HIS A 205 32.23 21.56 2.74
N THR A 206 31.27 21.99 1.93
CA THR A 206 31.39 23.20 1.09
C THR A 206 31.50 24.48 1.91
N LEU A 207 30.69 24.59 2.98
CA LEU A 207 30.72 25.74 3.89
C LEU A 207 32.05 25.86 4.63
N ALA A 208 32.52 24.75 5.19
CA ALA A 208 33.74 24.73 5.99
C ALA A 208 34.49 23.40 5.76
N PRO A 209 35.40 23.37 4.77
CA PRO A 209 36.13 22.15 4.43
C PRO A 209 37.02 21.66 5.58
N ASN A 210 36.93 20.37 5.90
CA ASN A 210 37.87 19.66 6.74
C ASN A 210 37.85 18.15 6.41
N ASP A 211 38.87 17.43 6.89
CA ASP A 211 39.05 16.00 6.60
C ASP A 211 37.89 15.15 7.12
N GLU A 212 37.33 15.48 8.30
CA GLU A 212 36.22 14.73 8.90
C GLU A 212 34.94 14.81 8.04
N ARG A 213 34.57 16.01 7.58
CA ARG A 213 33.40 16.26 6.74
C ARG A 213 33.58 15.65 5.35
N GLU A 214 34.79 15.69 4.79
CA GLU A 214 35.11 15.02 3.52
C GLU A 214 34.94 13.51 3.62
N GLN A 215 35.48 12.89 4.68
CA GLN A 215 35.34 11.47 4.94
C GLN A 215 33.87 11.06 5.12
N ALA A 216 33.08 11.85 5.86
CA ALA A 216 31.66 11.59 6.04
C ALA A 216 30.88 11.70 4.72
N LEU A 217 31.18 12.69 3.88
CA LEU A 217 30.57 12.82 2.55
C LEU A 217 30.87 11.61 1.66
N GLU A 218 32.12 11.14 1.64
CA GLU A 218 32.50 9.95 0.89
C GLU A 218 31.80 8.68 1.42
N GLN A 219 31.65 8.55 2.74
CA GLN A 219 30.89 7.46 3.34
C GLN A 219 29.41 7.50 2.92
N ALA A 220 28.78 8.68 2.91
CA ALA A 220 27.40 8.84 2.48
C ALA A 220 27.19 8.45 1.00
N ARG A 221 28.11 8.85 0.12
CA ARG A 221 28.08 8.45 -1.30
C ARG A 221 28.19 6.94 -1.50
N ARG A 222 29.12 6.29 -0.80
CA ARG A 222 29.26 4.82 -0.84
C ARG A 222 28.02 4.13 -0.31
N PHE A 223 27.45 4.67 0.77
CA PHE A 223 26.24 4.15 1.37
C PHE A 223 25.06 4.22 0.39
N GLN A 224 24.86 5.34 -0.30
CA GLN A 224 23.84 5.48 -1.34
C GLN A 224 23.99 4.45 -2.46
N VAL A 225 25.20 4.32 -3.02
CA VAL A 225 25.48 3.34 -4.08
C VAL A 225 25.17 1.91 -3.62
N SER A 226 25.49 1.58 -2.36
CA SER A 226 25.22 0.26 -1.79
C SER A 226 23.71 -0.02 -1.65
N LEU A 227 22.93 0.96 -1.21
CA LEU A 227 21.47 0.84 -1.08
C LEU A 227 20.80 0.70 -2.45
N ASP A 228 21.23 1.48 -3.43
CA ASP A 228 20.74 1.37 -4.81
C ASP A 228 21.01 0.00 -5.42
N ALA A 229 22.21 -0.55 -5.18
CA ALA A 229 22.57 -1.89 -5.65
C ALA A 229 21.67 -2.95 -5.01
N GLN A 230 21.45 -2.88 -3.68
CA GLN A 230 20.55 -3.78 -2.96
C GLN A 230 19.12 -3.70 -3.49
N ALA A 231 18.57 -2.49 -3.67
CA ALA A 231 17.23 -2.29 -4.18
C ALA A 231 17.05 -2.85 -5.61
N ARG A 232 18.06 -2.68 -6.47
CA ARG A 232 18.06 -3.25 -7.83
C ARG A 232 18.08 -4.78 -7.80
N GLU A 233 18.91 -5.37 -6.93
CA GLU A 233 18.99 -6.82 -6.78
C GLU A 233 17.68 -7.41 -6.26
N GLU A 234 17.09 -6.81 -5.23
CA GLU A 234 15.80 -7.25 -4.68
C GLU A 234 14.69 -7.18 -5.73
N ARG A 235 14.66 -6.09 -6.53
CA ARG A 235 13.71 -5.95 -7.64
C ARG A 235 13.90 -7.04 -8.69
N ALA A 236 15.14 -7.32 -9.08
CA ALA A 236 15.44 -8.39 -10.03
C ALA A 236 15.01 -9.76 -9.51
N ARG A 237 15.33 -10.07 -8.24
CA ARG A 237 14.90 -11.31 -7.56
C ARG A 237 13.38 -11.43 -7.49
N ARG A 238 12.66 -10.33 -7.22
CA ARG A 238 11.18 -10.32 -7.18
C ARG A 238 10.58 -10.62 -8.54
N ILE A 239 11.09 -9.98 -9.60
CA ILE A 239 10.66 -10.22 -10.99
C ILE A 239 10.91 -11.68 -11.37
N GLU A 240 12.08 -12.21 -11.02
CA GLU A 240 12.43 -13.60 -11.29
C GLU A 240 11.49 -14.59 -10.58
N ARG A 241 11.23 -14.38 -9.28
CA ARG A 241 10.29 -15.21 -8.53
C ARG A 241 8.88 -15.16 -9.12
N GLN A 242 8.41 -13.99 -9.53
CA GLN A 242 7.09 -13.84 -10.17
C GLN A 242 7.03 -14.55 -11.52
N ARG A 243 8.07 -14.42 -12.34
CA ARG A 243 8.20 -15.14 -13.62
C ARG A 243 8.19 -16.66 -13.39
N SER A 244 9.03 -17.15 -12.49
CA SER A 244 9.12 -18.58 -12.17
C SER A 244 7.78 -19.13 -11.66
N ALA A 245 7.13 -18.44 -10.72
CA ALA A 245 5.81 -18.83 -10.22
C ALA A 245 4.74 -18.87 -11.32
N ARG A 246 4.75 -17.90 -12.24
CA ARG A 246 3.82 -17.87 -13.38
C ARG A 246 4.09 -19.02 -14.34
N ILE A 247 5.34 -19.35 -14.61
CA ILE A 247 5.70 -20.53 -15.41
C ILE A 247 5.21 -21.80 -14.72
N THR A 248 5.42 -21.96 -13.42
CA THR A 248 4.91 -23.11 -12.66
C THR A 248 3.38 -23.25 -12.79
N ALA A 249 2.63 -22.16 -12.66
CA ALA A 249 1.18 -22.17 -12.83
C ALA A 249 0.76 -22.52 -14.27
N LEU A 250 1.47 -22.03 -15.28
CA LEU A 250 1.21 -22.38 -16.68
C LEU A 250 1.51 -23.84 -16.97
N MET A 251 2.58 -24.39 -16.38
CA MET A 251 2.91 -25.81 -16.50
C MET A 251 1.85 -26.70 -15.84
N GLU A 252 1.24 -26.26 -14.74
CA GLU A 252 0.13 -26.98 -14.11
C GLU A 252 -1.16 -26.92 -14.94
N ASN A 253 -1.45 -25.76 -15.53
CA ASN A 253 -2.54 -25.61 -16.50
C ASN A 253 -2.35 -26.51 -17.71
N TYR A 254 -1.12 -26.61 -18.23
CA TYR A 254 -0.76 -27.54 -19.29
C TYR A 254 -1.06 -29.00 -18.89
N ARG A 255 -0.60 -29.45 -17.72
CA ARG A 255 -0.83 -30.83 -17.25
C ARG A 255 -2.32 -31.15 -17.11
N THR A 256 -3.08 -30.23 -16.53
CA THR A 256 -4.54 -30.40 -16.36
C THR A 256 -5.24 -30.45 -17.71
N ALA A 257 -4.86 -29.58 -18.65
CA ALA A 257 -5.41 -29.58 -20.01
C ALA A 257 -5.07 -30.86 -20.77
N MET A 258 -3.83 -31.37 -20.64
CA MET A 258 -3.42 -32.66 -21.22
C MET A 258 -4.23 -33.83 -20.65
N ALA A 259 -4.43 -33.87 -19.33
CA ALA A 259 -5.24 -34.89 -18.68
C ALA A 259 -6.72 -34.86 -19.14
N GLY A 260 -7.25 -33.66 -19.37
CA GLY A 260 -8.59 -33.44 -19.92
C GLY A 260 -8.70 -33.54 -21.46
N GLN A 261 -7.61 -33.89 -22.16
CA GLN A 261 -7.52 -33.91 -23.63
C GLN A 261 -7.85 -32.56 -24.32
N ASP A 262 -7.76 -31.44 -23.60
CA ASP A 262 -7.93 -30.09 -24.14
C ASP A 262 -6.59 -29.59 -24.71
N LEU A 263 -6.23 -30.11 -25.89
CA LEU A 263 -4.93 -29.87 -26.51
C LEU A 263 -4.70 -28.39 -26.90
N LEU A 264 -5.76 -27.62 -27.17
CA LEU A 264 -5.62 -26.19 -27.50
C LEU A 264 -5.29 -25.37 -26.25
N ARG A 265 -5.95 -25.66 -25.13
CA ARG A 265 -5.63 -25.01 -23.85
C ARG A 265 -4.22 -25.38 -23.38
N ALA A 266 -3.81 -26.63 -23.58
CA ALA A 266 -2.43 -27.06 -23.34
C ALA A 266 -1.43 -26.27 -24.20
N ARG A 267 -1.71 -26.07 -25.49
CA ARG A 267 -0.89 -25.25 -26.40
C ARG A 267 -0.77 -23.81 -25.92
N ALA A 268 -1.90 -23.17 -25.60
CA ALA A 268 -1.92 -21.79 -25.14
C ALA A 268 -1.10 -21.58 -23.85
N ALA A 269 -1.18 -22.52 -22.90
CA ALA A 269 -0.40 -22.45 -21.66
C ALA A 269 1.11 -22.53 -21.91
N LEU A 270 1.55 -23.44 -22.79
CA LEU A 270 2.97 -23.57 -23.15
C LEU A 270 3.50 -22.41 -23.99
N ASP A 271 2.69 -21.81 -24.86
CA ASP A 271 3.07 -20.64 -25.63
C ASP A 271 3.28 -19.41 -24.75
N GLU A 272 2.40 -19.20 -23.78
CA GLU A 272 2.58 -18.15 -22.80
C GLU A 272 3.83 -18.39 -21.93
N ALA A 273 4.07 -19.64 -21.51
CA ALA A 273 5.27 -19.97 -20.73
C ALA A 273 6.56 -19.72 -21.53
N ALA A 274 6.57 -20.06 -22.82
CA ALA A 274 7.70 -19.83 -23.71
C ALA A 274 7.96 -18.33 -23.97
N ARG A 275 6.91 -17.50 -24.00
CA ARG A 275 7.07 -16.03 -24.08
C ARG A 275 7.71 -15.46 -22.81
N LEU A 276 7.36 -15.97 -21.64
CA LEU A 276 7.91 -15.51 -20.36
C LEU A 276 9.38 -15.88 -20.18
N GLN A 277 9.77 -17.05 -20.67
CA GLN A 277 11.15 -17.51 -20.65
C GLN A 277 11.48 -18.37 -21.87
N PRO A 278 11.98 -17.74 -22.95
CA PRO A 278 12.45 -18.46 -24.12
C PRO A 278 13.54 -19.47 -23.75
N GLY A 279 13.40 -20.70 -24.24
CA GLY A 279 14.38 -21.76 -23.97
C GLY A 279 14.25 -22.47 -22.63
N HIS A 280 13.17 -22.25 -21.86
CA HIS A 280 12.94 -23.00 -20.62
C HIS A 280 12.84 -24.50 -20.91
N ARG A 281 13.73 -25.30 -20.29
CA ARG A 281 13.90 -26.73 -20.57
C ARG A 281 12.59 -27.51 -20.48
N ASP A 282 11.85 -27.34 -19.38
CA ASP A 282 10.62 -28.12 -19.14
C ASP A 282 9.47 -27.71 -20.09
N VAL A 283 9.41 -26.44 -20.48
CA VAL A 283 8.41 -25.93 -21.44
C VAL A 283 8.69 -26.51 -22.83
N ASN A 284 9.96 -26.59 -23.21
CA ASN A 284 10.37 -27.18 -24.49
C ASN A 284 10.10 -28.70 -24.53
N ALA A 285 10.35 -29.42 -23.43
CA ALA A 285 10.03 -30.84 -23.34
C ALA A 285 8.52 -31.09 -23.47
N ALA A 286 7.71 -30.34 -22.71
CA ALA A 286 6.24 -30.41 -22.77
C ALA A 286 5.68 -30.06 -24.16
N ARG A 287 6.34 -29.17 -24.90
CA ARG A 287 5.93 -28.82 -26.28
C ARG A 287 6.04 -30.01 -27.22
N GLY A 288 7.10 -30.81 -27.11
CA GLY A 288 7.26 -32.04 -27.90
C GLY A 288 6.19 -33.09 -27.58
N GLU A 289 5.87 -33.26 -26.29
CA GLU A 289 4.80 -34.16 -25.84
C GLU A 289 3.43 -33.75 -26.39
N LEU A 290 3.12 -32.44 -26.32
CA LEU A 290 1.89 -31.88 -26.84
C LEU A 290 1.75 -32.07 -28.35
N GLU A 291 2.81 -31.80 -29.11
CA GLU A 291 2.75 -31.93 -30.57
C GLU A 291 2.50 -33.38 -30.98
N ALA A 292 3.18 -34.34 -30.34
CA ALA A 292 2.91 -35.75 -30.56
C ALA A 292 1.47 -36.17 -30.18
N ALA A 293 0.88 -35.56 -29.15
CA ALA A 293 -0.52 -35.80 -28.79
C ALA A 293 -1.49 -35.21 -29.83
N ILE A 294 -1.21 -34.01 -30.33
CA ILE A 294 -1.97 -33.36 -31.40
C ILE A 294 -1.89 -34.19 -32.69
N ASP A 295 -0.71 -34.66 -33.08
CA ASP A 295 -0.52 -35.45 -34.30
C ASP A 295 -1.31 -36.77 -34.23
N ARG A 296 -1.28 -37.46 -33.09
CA ARG A 296 -2.07 -38.68 -32.88
C ARG A 296 -3.57 -38.42 -32.96
N TYR A 297 -4.05 -37.36 -32.31
CA TYR A 297 -5.46 -36.97 -32.35
C TYR A 297 -5.90 -36.64 -33.77
N VAL A 298 -5.19 -35.73 -34.46
CA VAL A 298 -5.50 -35.32 -35.83
C VAL A 298 -5.47 -36.50 -36.79
N SER A 299 -4.47 -37.39 -36.70
CA SER A 299 -4.38 -38.57 -37.55
C SER A 299 -5.57 -39.53 -37.35
N SER A 300 -5.96 -39.77 -36.10
CA SER A 300 -7.13 -40.62 -35.78
C SER A 300 -8.44 -40.04 -36.33
N GLU A 301 -8.64 -38.73 -36.20
CA GLU A 301 -9.85 -38.06 -36.66
C GLU A 301 -9.90 -37.94 -38.19
N ILE A 302 -8.75 -37.75 -38.85
CA ILE A 302 -8.65 -37.82 -40.31
C ILE A 302 -9.14 -39.19 -40.80
N GLU A 303 -8.68 -40.28 -40.17
CA GLU A 303 -9.10 -41.64 -40.50
C GLU A 303 -10.60 -41.87 -40.24
N ARG A 304 -11.17 -41.27 -39.19
CA ARG A 304 -12.62 -41.32 -38.95
C ARG A 304 -13.41 -40.63 -40.05
N GLY A 305 -13.04 -39.40 -40.40
CA GLY A 305 -13.68 -38.66 -41.50
C GLY A 305 -13.52 -39.40 -42.84
N ARG A 306 -12.39 -40.07 -43.08
CA ARG A 306 -12.18 -40.87 -44.31
C ARG A 306 -13.16 -42.03 -44.42
N ARG A 307 -13.47 -42.70 -43.31
CA ARG A 307 -14.49 -43.76 -43.28
C ARG A 307 -15.88 -43.21 -43.61
N ALA A 308 -16.30 -42.11 -42.99
CA ALA A 308 -17.56 -41.44 -43.30
C ALA A 308 -17.64 -41.05 -44.78
N TYR A 309 -16.58 -40.44 -45.31
CA TYR A 309 -16.46 -40.07 -46.72
C TYR A 309 -16.63 -41.28 -47.65
N THR A 310 -16.00 -42.42 -47.32
CA THR A 310 -16.05 -43.63 -48.15
C THR A 310 -17.44 -44.28 -48.16
N LEU A 311 -18.21 -44.11 -47.07
CA LEU A 311 -19.59 -44.56 -46.97
C LEU A 311 -20.59 -43.63 -47.67
N GLY A 312 -20.12 -42.53 -48.26
CA GLY A 312 -20.96 -41.53 -48.93
C GLY A 312 -21.49 -40.43 -48.03
N ASN A 313 -21.16 -40.44 -46.73
CA ASN A 313 -21.56 -39.42 -45.77
C ASN A 313 -20.60 -38.21 -45.84
N ILE A 314 -20.73 -37.40 -46.89
CA ILE A 314 -19.76 -36.33 -47.18
C ILE A 314 -19.89 -35.14 -46.20
N GLU A 315 -21.11 -34.77 -45.78
CA GLU A 315 -21.29 -33.74 -44.74
C GLU A 315 -20.64 -34.15 -43.42
N GLU A 316 -20.87 -35.38 -42.96
CA GLU A 316 -20.31 -35.92 -41.71
C GLU A 316 -18.76 -35.91 -41.75
N ALA A 317 -18.16 -36.26 -42.90
CA ALA A 317 -16.72 -36.20 -43.07
C ALA A 317 -16.16 -34.78 -42.90
N LEU A 318 -16.85 -33.76 -43.43
CA LEU A 318 -16.45 -32.35 -43.26
C LEU A 318 -16.65 -31.85 -41.83
N GLU A 319 -17.74 -32.24 -41.16
CA GLU A 319 -17.97 -31.92 -39.74
C GLU A 319 -16.84 -32.47 -38.85
N ILE A 320 -16.25 -33.61 -39.23
CA ILE A 320 -15.09 -34.17 -38.54
C ILE A 320 -13.80 -33.42 -38.90
N TRP A 321 -13.55 -33.15 -40.19
CA TRP A 321 -12.26 -32.61 -40.64
C TRP A 321 -12.08 -31.11 -40.41
N GLN A 322 -13.10 -30.28 -40.64
CA GLN A 322 -12.97 -28.83 -40.54
C GLN A 322 -12.49 -28.36 -39.15
N PRO A 323 -13.01 -28.87 -38.02
CA PRO A 323 -12.53 -28.49 -36.71
C PRO A 323 -11.06 -28.86 -36.47
N LEU A 324 -10.47 -29.82 -37.20
CA LEU A 324 -9.08 -30.24 -37.00
C LEU A 324 -8.06 -29.17 -37.41
N GLN A 325 -8.45 -28.23 -38.29
CA GLN A 325 -7.57 -27.14 -38.74
C GLN A 325 -7.10 -26.25 -37.58
N ARG A 326 -7.86 -26.14 -36.49
CA ARG A 326 -7.44 -25.39 -35.29
C ARG A 326 -6.26 -26.03 -34.56
N TYR A 327 -6.02 -27.33 -34.75
CA TYR A 327 -4.91 -28.06 -34.15
C TYR A 327 -3.70 -28.12 -35.08
N SER A 328 -3.93 -28.33 -36.38
CA SER A 328 -2.87 -28.47 -37.38
C SER A 328 -3.26 -27.72 -38.68
N PRO A 329 -3.17 -26.38 -38.69
CA PRO A 329 -3.61 -25.56 -39.83
C PRO A 329 -2.79 -25.83 -41.10
N ASP A 330 -1.51 -26.19 -40.93
CA ASP A 330 -0.58 -26.45 -42.02
C ASP A 330 -0.58 -27.92 -42.49
N ASN A 331 -1.51 -28.74 -42.00
CA ASN A 331 -1.61 -30.15 -42.40
C ASN A 331 -2.14 -30.29 -43.83
N ARG A 332 -1.23 -30.54 -44.77
CA ARG A 332 -1.54 -30.67 -46.20
C ARG A 332 -2.60 -31.75 -46.48
N GLN A 333 -2.47 -32.93 -45.87
CA GLN A 333 -3.38 -34.05 -46.11
C GLN A 333 -4.81 -33.72 -45.64
N LEU A 334 -4.95 -33.13 -44.46
CA LEU A 334 -6.23 -32.67 -43.92
C LEU A 334 -6.89 -31.66 -44.87
N ASN A 335 -6.11 -30.67 -45.32
CA ASN A 335 -6.62 -29.61 -46.19
C ASN A 335 -7.07 -30.16 -47.56
N GLU A 336 -6.33 -31.11 -48.13
CA GLU A 336 -6.73 -31.79 -49.38
C GLU A 336 -8.04 -32.60 -49.22
N HIS A 337 -8.23 -33.27 -48.08
CA HIS A 337 -9.46 -34.00 -47.79
C HIS A 337 -10.67 -33.06 -47.65
N ILE A 338 -10.52 -31.95 -46.94
CA ILE A 338 -11.55 -30.92 -46.80
C ILE A 338 -11.91 -30.32 -48.16
N GLU A 339 -10.92 -29.95 -48.97
CA GLU A 339 -11.15 -29.34 -50.28
C GLU A 339 -11.92 -30.29 -51.22
N ARG A 340 -11.55 -31.58 -51.24
CA ARG A 340 -12.22 -32.58 -52.08
C ARG A 340 -13.66 -32.80 -51.66
N ALA A 341 -13.93 -32.99 -50.37
CA ALA A 341 -15.28 -33.19 -49.88
C ALA A 341 -16.18 -31.98 -50.08
N THR A 342 -15.64 -30.77 -49.94
CA THR A 342 -16.35 -29.52 -50.22
C THR A 342 -16.81 -29.48 -51.69
N ARG A 343 -15.91 -29.77 -52.63
CA ARG A 343 -16.23 -29.82 -54.08
C ARG A 343 -17.31 -30.86 -54.41
N VAL A 344 -17.29 -32.01 -53.76
CA VAL A 344 -18.32 -33.05 -53.98
C VAL A 344 -19.70 -32.55 -53.56
N LEU A 345 -19.82 -31.92 -52.39
CA LEU A 345 -21.10 -31.37 -51.93
C LEU A 345 -21.60 -30.21 -52.80
N GLU A 346 -20.71 -29.34 -53.26
CA GLU A 346 -21.06 -28.27 -54.21
C GLU A 346 -21.68 -28.85 -55.49
N ASN A 347 -21.05 -29.88 -56.07
CA ASN A 347 -21.55 -30.55 -57.26
C ASN A 347 -22.91 -31.24 -57.03
N VAL A 348 -23.10 -31.90 -55.88
CA VAL A 348 -24.38 -32.55 -55.54
C VAL A 348 -25.50 -31.50 -55.41
N ARG A 349 -25.25 -30.39 -54.72
CA ARG A 349 -26.21 -29.29 -54.58
C ARG A 349 -26.56 -28.63 -55.91
N GLU A 350 -25.59 -28.46 -56.81
CA GLU A 350 -25.86 -27.94 -58.16
C GLU A 350 -26.76 -28.88 -58.97
N ILE A 351 -26.59 -30.20 -58.82
CA ILE A 351 -27.43 -31.20 -59.50
C ILE A 351 -28.85 -31.16 -58.94
N GLU A 352 -29.01 -31.10 -57.62
CA GLU A 352 -30.31 -31.01 -56.94
C GLU A 352 -31.06 -29.72 -57.31
N GLN A 353 -30.37 -28.59 -57.43
CA GLN A 353 -30.98 -27.31 -57.86
C GLN A 353 -31.40 -27.32 -59.33
N ARG A 354 -30.76 -28.13 -60.18
CA ARG A 354 -31.13 -28.30 -61.59
C ARG A 354 -32.29 -29.29 -61.81
N GLN A 355 -32.73 -30.00 -60.76
CA GLN A 355 -33.87 -30.92 -60.81
C GLN A 355 -34.87 -30.61 -59.67
N PRO A 356 -35.80 -29.64 -59.83
CA PRO A 356 -36.93 -29.54 -58.91
C PRO A 356 -37.81 -30.79 -59.04
N SER A 357 -38.21 -31.33 -57.89
CA SER A 357 -39.02 -32.53 -57.69
C SER A 357 -40.11 -32.74 -58.75
N VAL A 358 -39.98 -33.82 -59.51
CA VAL A 358 -41.10 -34.39 -60.27
C VAL A 358 -42.03 -35.03 -59.26
N THR A 359 -43.05 -34.30 -58.80
CA THR A 359 -44.22 -34.90 -58.15
C THR A 359 -44.96 -35.71 -59.22
N LEU A 360 -44.96 -37.03 -59.11
CA LEU A 360 -45.84 -37.88 -59.92
C LEU A 360 -47.09 -38.24 -59.10
N PRO A 361 -48.28 -38.22 -59.72
CA PRO A 361 -49.60 -38.33 -59.08
C PRO A 361 -49.93 -39.70 -58.49
#